data_AF-A0A356X0S8-F1
#
_entry.id   AF-A0A356X0S8-F1
#
_cell.length_a   1.000
_cell.length_b   1.000
_cell.length_c   1.000
_cell.angle_alpha   90.00
_cell.angle_beta   90.00
_cell.angle_gamma   90.00
#
_symmetry.space_group_name_H-M   'P 1'
#
loop_
_entity.id
_entity.type
_entity.pdbx_description
1 polymer ?
#
loop_
_entity_poly.entity_id
_entity_poly.type
_entity_poly.pdbx_seq_one_letter_code
_entity_poly.pdbx_strand_id
1 'polypeptide(L)'
;VGLAAFSRFLSWLLSKYHPQTIAVLIGFLIGSLYVIWPYQHRDFVEQVRDVEVVYLTNPKAQELLENPPNTNLPEYERLGEISNAESNFDEMKQVEIETVKNKLIKSEPYVPGWLGSKPGDDPNVWGGIIGILIGILMVGGLDKLRDK
;
A
#
# COMPACT_ATOMS: atom_id res chain seq x y z
N VAL A 1 11.06 26.27 -30.16
CA VAL A 1 11.29 27.62 -29.56
C VAL A 1 11.10 27.63 -28.04
N GLY A 2 10.00 27.07 -27.49
CA GLY A 2 9.72 27.10 -26.04
C GLY A 2 10.81 26.54 -25.13
N LEU A 3 11.35 25.34 -25.41
CA LEU A 3 12.39 24.72 -24.58
C LEU A 3 13.71 25.52 -24.57
N ALA A 4 14.08 26.07 -25.72
CA ALA A 4 15.28 26.91 -25.84
C ALA A 4 15.12 28.25 -25.09
N ALA A 5 13.92 28.84 -25.10
CA ALA A 5 13.61 30.03 -24.31
C ALA A 5 13.61 29.73 -22.80
N PHE A 6 13.04 28.59 -22.39
CA PHE A 6 13.05 28.13 -21.00
C PHE A 6 14.46 27.86 -20.48
N SER A 7 15.30 27.18 -21.26
CA SER A 7 16.71 26.95 -20.92
C SER A 7 17.45 28.26 -20.69
N ARG A 8 17.29 29.25 -21.59
CA ARG A 8 17.87 30.59 -21.42
C ARG A 8 17.34 31.31 -20.17
N PHE A 9 16.04 31.22 -19.88
CA PHE A 9 15.44 31.80 -18.69
C PHE A 9 16.01 31.18 -17.40
N LEU A 10 16.12 29.85 -17.35
CA LEU A 10 16.67 29.15 -16.19
C LEU A 10 18.16 29.46 -16.01
N SER A 11 18.93 29.53 -17.10
CA SER A 11 20.34 29.94 -17.04
C SER A 11 20.50 31.38 -16.53
N TRP A 12 19.62 32.29 -16.90
CA TRP A 12 19.60 33.66 -16.38
C TRP A 12 19.21 33.72 -14.89
N LEU A 13 18.21 32.93 -14.50
CA LEU A 13 17.75 32.86 -13.10
C LEU A 13 18.84 32.30 -12.18
N LEU A 14 19.52 31.25 -12.64
CA LEU A 14 20.60 30.61 -11.90
C LEU A 14 21.86 31.48 -11.83
N SER A 15 22.14 32.32 -12.84
CA SER A 15 23.30 33.23 -12.80
C SER A 15 23.09 34.43 -11.86
N LYS A 16 21.85 34.93 -11.74
CA LYS A 16 21.54 36.10 -10.89
C LYS A 16 21.10 35.74 -9.47
N TYR A 17 20.40 34.63 -9.30
CA TYR A 17 19.80 34.19 -8.02
C TYR A 17 20.17 32.74 -7.71
N HIS A 18 21.45 32.40 -7.82
CA HIS A 18 21.94 31.05 -7.63
C HIS A 18 21.47 30.38 -6.33
N PRO A 19 21.70 30.96 -5.12
CA PRO A 19 21.33 30.27 -3.89
C PRO A 19 19.81 30.11 -3.71
N GLN A 20 19.02 31.09 -4.14
CA GLN A 20 17.56 31.01 -4.08
C GLN A 20 17.01 29.96 -5.04
N THR A 21 17.52 29.91 -6.27
CA THR A 21 17.08 28.94 -7.28
C THR A 21 17.37 27.51 -6.84
N ILE A 22 18.57 27.26 -6.27
CA ILE A 22 18.92 25.95 -5.73
C ILE A 22 18.01 25.56 -4.56
N ALA A 23 17.73 26.47 -3.62
CA ALA A 23 16.82 26.18 -2.51
C ALA A 23 15.41 25.81 -3.01
N VAL A 24 14.90 26.51 -4.03
CA VAL A 24 13.61 26.21 -4.66
C VAL A 24 13.64 24.82 -5.33
N LEU A 25 14.70 24.50 -6.08
CA LEU A 25 14.84 23.19 -6.73
C LEU A 25 14.93 22.05 -5.70
N ILE A 26 15.67 22.25 -4.61
CA ILE A 26 15.72 21.28 -3.51
C ILE A 26 14.33 21.12 -2.88
N GLY A 27 13.60 22.21 -2.64
CA GLY A 27 12.22 22.17 -2.17
C GLY A 27 11.30 21.40 -3.12
N PHE A 28 11.44 21.61 -4.42
CA PHE A 28 10.71 20.86 -5.44
C PHE A 28 11.06 19.36 -5.43
N LEU A 29 12.35 19.03 -5.30
CA LEU A 29 12.80 17.64 -5.20
C LEU A 29 12.20 16.95 -3.96
N ILE A 30 12.28 17.59 -2.79
CA ILE A 30 11.69 17.08 -1.54
C ILE A 30 10.16 16.94 -1.67
N GLY A 31 9.47 17.92 -2.25
CA GLY A 31 8.03 17.85 -2.48
C GLY A 31 7.64 16.75 -3.45
N SER A 32 8.41 16.56 -4.53
CA SER A 32 8.18 15.48 -5.50
C SER A 32 8.36 14.10 -4.89
N LEU A 33 9.29 13.96 -3.94
CA LEU A 33 9.58 12.70 -3.24
C LEU A 33 8.37 12.20 -2.46
N TYR A 34 7.55 13.09 -1.88
CA TYR A 34 6.30 12.71 -1.20
C TYR A 34 5.33 11.99 -2.15
N VAL A 35 5.23 12.46 -3.40
CA VAL A 35 4.30 11.91 -4.39
C VAL A 35 4.77 10.55 -4.91
N ILE A 36 6.06 10.41 -5.20
CA ILE A 36 6.62 9.15 -5.73
C ILE A 36 7.02 8.15 -4.65
N TRP A 37 6.76 8.47 -3.37
CA TRP A 37 7.23 7.68 -2.25
C TRP A 37 6.75 6.23 -2.36
N PRO A 38 7.66 5.23 -2.35
CA PRO A 38 7.31 3.85 -2.70
C PRO A 38 6.55 3.13 -1.58
N TYR A 39 6.83 3.45 -0.33
CA TYR A 39 6.24 2.78 0.83
C TYR A 39 4.96 3.48 1.23
N GLN A 40 3.82 2.91 0.83
CA GLN A 40 2.51 3.51 1.12
C GLN A 40 1.65 2.53 1.90
N HIS A 41 1.01 3.05 2.92
CA HIS A 41 0.05 2.31 3.70
C HIS A 41 -1.32 2.42 3.03
N ARG A 42 -1.94 1.27 2.75
CA ARG A 42 -3.10 1.14 1.89
C ARG A 42 -4.30 0.66 2.68
N ASP A 43 -5.39 1.41 2.62
CA ASP A 43 -6.66 1.03 3.22
C ASP A 43 -7.59 0.47 2.15
N PHE A 44 -8.01 -0.78 2.34
CA PHE A 44 -8.96 -1.46 1.49
C PHE A 44 -10.30 -1.57 2.20
N VAL A 45 -11.38 -1.42 1.45
CA VAL A 45 -12.73 -1.72 1.92
C VAL A 45 -13.34 -2.75 0.98
N GLU A 46 -13.96 -3.76 1.58
CA GLU A 46 -14.73 -4.78 0.89
C GLU A 46 -16.02 -4.17 0.35
N GLN A 47 -16.23 -4.27 -0.97
CA GLN A 47 -17.47 -3.86 -1.62
C GLN A 47 -18.11 -5.09 -2.27
N VAL A 48 -19.32 -5.46 -1.83
CA VAL A 48 -20.12 -6.49 -2.50
C VAL A 48 -20.60 -5.90 -3.82
N ARG A 49 -20.12 -6.49 -4.93
CA ARG A 49 -20.38 -6.01 -6.28
C ARG A 49 -21.60 -6.67 -6.90
N ASP A 50 -21.77 -7.96 -6.63
CA ASP A 50 -22.84 -8.78 -7.18
C ASP A 50 -23.29 -9.80 -6.13
N VAL A 51 -24.58 -10.11 -6.14
CA VAL A 51 -25.21 -11.08 -5.24
C VAL A 51 -25.99 -12.04 -6.12
N GLU A 52 -25.48 -13.25 -6.26
CA GLU A 52 -26.09 -14.31 -7.05
C GLU A 52 -26.79 -15.30 -6.09
N VAL A 53 -28.11 -15.43 -6.17
CA VAL A 53 -28.87 -16.39 -5.34
C VAL A 53 -28.88 -17.75 -6.04
N VAL A 54 -28.24 -18.74 -5.43
CA VAL A 54 -28.02 -20.04 -6.03
C VAL A 54 -28.47 -21.15 -5.09
N TYR A 55 -28.99 -22.26 -5.63
CA TYR A 55 -29.30 -23.44 -4.82
C TYR A 55 -28.04 -24.05 -4.20
N LEU A 56 -28.15 -24.59 -2.99
CA LEU A 56 -27.05 -25.26 -2.27
C LEU A 56 -26.48 -26.46 -3.04
N THR A 57 -27.28 -27.04 -3.93
CA THR A 57 -26.89 -28.15 -4.82
C THR A 57 -26.01 -27.71 -5.99
N ASN A 58 -25.82 -26.41 -6.20
CA ASN A 58 -24.97 -25.91 -7.27
C ASN A 58 -23.49 -26.22 -6.98
N PRO A 59 -22.72 -26.69 -7.99
CA PRO A 59 -21.31 -27.02 -7.81
C PRO A 59 -20.48 -25.84 -7.27
N LYS A 60 -20.80 -24.61 -7.64
CA LYS A 60 -20.12 -23.39 -7.20
C LYS A 60 -20.33 -23.12 -5.70
N ALA A 61 -21.54 -23.35 -5.20
CA ALA A 61 -21.85 -23.22 -3.77
C ALA A 61 -21.12 -24.29 -2.95
N GLN A 62 -21.05 -25.53 -3.46
CA GLN A 62 -20.33 -26.63 -2.81
C GLN A 62 -18.82 -26.39 -2.81
N GLU A 63 -18.26 -25.89 -3.91
CA GLU A 63 -16.85 -25.55 -4.01
C GLU A 63 -16.43 -24.49 -2.99
N LEU A 64 -17.24 -23.44 -2.82
CA LEU A 64 -16.98 -22.39 -1.81
C LEU A 64 -17.16 -22.86 -0.36
N LEU A 65 -17.98 -23.90 -0.12
CA LEU A 65 -18.12 -24.54 1.18
C LEU A 65 -16.90 -25.40 1.52
N GLU A 66 -16.40 -26.17 0.55
CA GLU A 66 -15.27 -27.07 0.74
C GLU A 66 -13.94 -26.31 0.76
N ASN A 67 -13.81 -25.29 -0.07
CA ASN A 67 -12.60 -24.49 -0.25
C ASN A 67 -12.91 -23.01 -0.05
N PRO A 68 -12.73 -22.46 1.17
CA PRO A 68 -13.00 -21.05 1.41
C PRO A 68 -12.09 -20.16 0.54
N PRO A 69 -12.63 -19.05 0.01
CA PRO A 69 -11.91 -18.18 -0.91
C PRO A 69 -10.71 -17.50 -0.23
N ASN A 70 -9.68 -17.19 -1.01
CA ASN A 70 -8.57 -16.38 -0.53
C ASN A 70 -8.98 -14.90 -0.48
N THR A 71 -9.20 -14.38 0.74
CA THR A 71 -9.63 -13.01 0.99
C THR A 71 -8.60 -11.93 0.61
N ASN A 72 -7.34 -12.33 0.37
CA ASN A 72 -6.29 -11.41 -0.05
C ASN A 72 -6.32 -11.08 -1.57
N LEU A 73 -7.21 -11.72 -2.33
CA LEU A 73 -7.36 -11.45 -3.76
C LEU A 73 -8.03 -10.07 -3.98
N PRO A 74 -7.75 -9.38 -5.11
CA PRO A 74 -8.43 -8.13 -5.44
C PRO A 74 -9.95 -8.29 -5.58
N GLU A 75 -10.39 -9.47 -5.99
CA GLU A 75 -11.79 -9.86 -6.14
C GLU A 75 -11.89 -11.34 -5.78
N TYR A 76 -12.86 -11.68 -4.94
CA TYR A 76 -13.12 -13.05 -4.49
C TYR A 76 -14.62 -13.27 -4.26
N GLU A 77 -15.09 -14.50 -4.43
CA GLU A 77 -16.47 -14.87 -4.19
C GLU A 77 -16.59 -15.53 -2.82
N ARG A 78 -17.58 -15.16 -2.02
CA ARG A 78 -17.85 -15.79 -0.72
C ARG A 78 -19.33 -16.14 -0.59
N LEU A 79 -19.64 -17.05 0.32
CA LEU A 79 -21.02 -17.34 0.69
C LEU A 79 -21.54 -16.20 1.58
N GLY A 80 -22.66 -15.62 1.18
CA GLY A 80 -23.44 -14.63 1.93
C GLY A 80 -24.50 -15.30 2.81
N GLU A 81 -25.62 -14.61 3.01
CA GLU A 81 -26.71 -15.14 3.83
C GLU A 81 -27.46 -16.30 3.14
N ILE A 82 -28.01 -17.20 3.96
CA ILE A 82 -28.83 -18.32 3.46
C ILE A 82 -30.23 -17.78 3.22
N SER A 83 -30.58 -17.53 1.96
CA SER A 83 -31.94 -17.19 1.56
C SER A 83 -32.81 -18.46 1.63
N ASN A 84 -33.94 -18.38 2.34
CA ASN A 84 -34.89 -19.49 2.52
C ASN A 84 -34.39 -20.66 3.41
N ALA A 85 -33.79 -20.31 4.57
CA ALA A 85 -33.33 -21.27 5.58
C ALA A 85 -34.45 -22.10 6.26
N GLU A 86 -35.72 -21.69 6.14
CA GLU A 86 -36.89 -22.34 6.77
C GLU A 86 -37.48 -23.50 5.96
N SER A 87 -36.94 -23.78 4.76
CA SER A 87 -37.40 -24.90 3.92
C SER A 87 -37.08 -26.25 4.56
N ASN A 88 -38.09 -27.11 4.73
CA ASN A 88 -37.96 -28.49 5.25
C ASN A 88 -37.14 -29.43 4.36
N PHE A 89 -36.85 -29.02 3.12
CA PHE A 89 -36.12 -29.83 2.16
C PHE A 89 -34.75 -29.18 1.89
N ASP A 90 -33.69 -29.94 2.15
CA ASP A 90 -32.30 -29.47 1.99
C ASP A 90 -31.96 -29.07 0.54
N GLU A 91 -32.64 -29.68 -0.44
CA GLU A 91 -32.46 -29.40 -1.88
C GLU A 91 -33.01 -28.04 -2.33
N MET A 92 -33.91 -27.43 -1.53
CA MET A 92 -34.52 -26.12 -1.83
C MET A 92 -33.83 -24.96 -1.10
N LYS A 93 -32.82 -25.24 -0.27
CA LYS A 93 -32.04 -24.22 0.41
C LYS A 93 -31.24 -23.43 -0.63
N GLN A 94 -31.34 -22.11 -0.57
CA GLN A 94 -30.61 -21.20 -1.45
C GLN A 94 -29.57 -20.47 -0.62
N VAL A 95 -28.43 -20.19 -1.25
CA VAL A 95 -27.33 -19.44 -0.65
C VAL A 95 -26.98 -18.29 -1.58
N GLU A 96 -26.70 -17.14 -0.98
CA GLU A 96 -26.18 -16.00 -1.73
C GLU A 96 -24.70 -16.22 -1.98
N ILE A 97 -24.26 -16.05 -3.23
CA ILE A 97 -22.86 -15.95 -3.60
C ILE A 97 -22.56 -14.48 -3.80
N GLU A 98 -21.76 -13.91 -2.91
CA GLU A 98 -21.33 -12.52 -2.95
C GLU A 98 -20.00 -12.40 -3.68
N THR A 99 -19.95 -11.66 -4.79
CA THR A 99 -18.68 -11.23 -5.38
C THR A 99 -18.17 -10.01 -4.61
N VAL A 100 -17.13 -10.20 -3.79
CA VAL A 100 -16.52 -9.15 -2.98
C VAL A 100 -15.28 -8.60 -3.68
N LYS A 101 -15.21 -7.28 -3.80
CA LYS A 101 -14.06 -6.57 -4.36
C LYS A 101 -13.36 -5.75 -3.29
N ASN A 102 -12.05 -6.00 -3.11
CA ASN A 102 -11.18 -5.22 -2.25
C ASN A 102 -10.80 -3.91 -2.94
N LYS A 103 -11.48 -2.81 -2.61
CA LYS A 103 -11.23 -1.50 -3.22
C LYS A 103 -10.28 -0.67 -2.36
N LEU A 104 -9.18 -0.23 -2.94
CA LEU A 104 -8.29 0.76 -2.32
C LEU A 104 -9.04 2.08 -2.14
N ILE A 105 -9.16 2.54 -0.90
CA ILE A 105 -9.83 3.79 -0.54
C ILE A 105 -8.82 4.88 -0.21
N LYS A 106 -7.71 4.51 0.43
CA LYS A 106 -6.68 5.47 0.83
C LYS A 106 -5.30 4.88 0.63
N SER A 107 -4.36 5.69 0.15
CA SER A 107 -2.94 5.34 0.06
C SER A 107 -2.15 6.52 0.59
N GLU A 108 -1.49 6.35 1.74
CA GLU A 108 -0.70 7.41 2.36
C GLU A 108 0.77 6.99 2.45
N PRO A 109 1.73 7.88 2.14
CA PRO A 109 3.14 7.62 2.35
C PRO A 109 3.44 7.23 3.80
N TYR A 110 4.18 6.15 3.98
CA TYR A 110 4.55 5.60 5.27
C TYR A 110 6.05 5.79 5.54
N VAL A 111 6.35 6.41 6.68
CA VAL A 111 7.66 6.47 7.30
C VAL A 111 7.50 6.06 8.77
N PRO A 112 8.19 4.99 9.21
CA PRO A 112 8.08 4.50 10.58
C PRO A 112 8.29 5.62 11.62
N GLY A 113 7.35 5.80 12.53
CA GLY A 113 7.47 6.73 13.66
C GLY A 113 7.38 8.22 13.32
N TRP A 114 7.03 8.59 12.08
CA TRP A 114 6.92 9.99 11.68
C TRP A 114 5.69 10.30 10.84
N LEU A 115 5.52 9.66 9.69
CA LEU A 115 4.50 9.98 8.70
C LEU A 115 3.71 8.73 8.35
N GLY A 116 2.37 8.80 8.36
CA GLY A 116 1.52 7.68 7.93
C GLY A 116 1.52 6.46 8.86
N SER A 117 2.07 6.56 10.08
CA SER A 117 1.95 5.51 11.09
C SER A 117 0.49 5.43 11.58
N LYS A 118 -0.10 4.22 11.58
CA LYS A 118 -1.48 4.02 12.02
C LYS A 118 -1.55 3.70 13.52
N PRO A 119 -2.69 3.93 14.18
CA PRO A 119 -2.92 3.44 15.53
C PRO A 119 -2.76 1.90 15.57
N GLY A 120 -1.82 1.41 16.39
CA GLY A 120 -1.46 -0.01 16.46
C GLY A 120 -0.19 -0.41 15.69
N ASP A 121 0.39 0.51 14.90
CA ASP A 121 1.77 0.36 14.45
C ASP A 121 2.70 0.69 15.63
N ASP A 122 3.40 -0.33 16.16
CA ASP A 122 4.46 -0.17 17.16
C ASP A 122 5.86 -0.40 16.54
N PRO A 123 6.32 0.45 15.59
CA PRO A 123 7.60 0.22 14.92
C PRO A 123 8.77 0.52 15.86
N ASN A 124 9.71 -0.43 15.99
CA ASN A 124 10.95 -0.23 16.73
C ASN A 124 11.97 0.61 15.93
N VAL A 125 11.68 1.89 15.77
CA VAL A 125 12.54 2.84 15.02
C VAL A 125 13.90 3.05 15.67
N TRP A 126 13.94 3.20 17.00
CA TRP A 126 15.18 3.44 17.73
C TRP A 126 16.12 2.24 17.68
N GLY A 127 15.60 1.01 17.76
CA GLY A 127 16.39 -0.21 17.58
C GLY A 127 17.07 -0.27 16.20
N GLY A 128 16.35 0.14 15.15
CA GLY A 128 16.90 0.22 13.79
C GLY A 128 18.03 1.25 13.67
N ILE A 129 17.84 2.48 14.16
CA ILE A 129 18.86 3.55 14.11
C ILE A 129 20.11 3.13 14.89
N ILE A 130 19.94 2.58 16.09
CA ILE A 130 21.05 2.10 16.92
C ILE A 130 21.80 0.97 16.21
N GLY A 131 21.08 0.03 15.59
CA GLY A 131 21.69 -1.05 14.79
C GLY A 131 22.55 -0.52 13.65
N ILE A 132 22.10 0.51 12.92
CA ILE A 132 22.88 1.15 11.86
C ILE A 132 24.16 1.79 12.42
N LEU A 133 24.05 2.54 13.52
CA LEU A 133 25.21 3.18 14.15
C LEU A 133 26.24 2.16 14.62
N ILE A 134 25.80 1.07 15.23
CA ILE A 134 26.67 -0.03 15.64
C ILE A 134 27.34 -0.67 14.42
N GLY A 135 26.59 -0.90 13.34
CA GLY A 135 27.13 -1.44 12.09
C GLY A 135 28.24 -0.56 11.50
N ILE A 136 28.00 0.75 11.42
CA ILE A 136 29.00 1.73 10.96
C ILE A 136 30.25 1.71 11.86
N LEU A 137 30.07 1.64 13.18
CA LEU A 137 31.16 1.57 14.14
C LEU A 137 31.98 0.28 13.98
N MET A 138 31.34 -0.87 13.77
CA MET A 138 32.03 -2.13 13.52
C MET A 138 32.84 -2.09 12.21
N VAL A 139 32.27 -1.59 11.13
CA VAL A 139 32.96 -1.48 9.83
C VAL A 139 34.18 -0.57 9.95
N GLY A 140 34.04 0.60 10.57
CA GLY A 140 35.18 1.50 10.80
C GLY A 140 36.25 0.90 11.72
N GLY A 141 35.84 0.12 12.73
CA GLY A 141 36.77 -0.59 13.61
C GLY A 141 37.57 -1.68 12.89
N LEU A 142 36.92 -2.43 12.00
CA LEU A 142 37.57 -3.47 11.19
C LEU A 142 38.57 -2.86 10.19
N ASP A 143 38.21 -1.76 9.54
CA ASP A 143 39.07 -1.04 8.60
C ASP A 143 40.36 -0.56 9.28
N LYS A 144 40.22 -0.03 10.50
CA LYS A 144 41.35 0.41 11.34
C LYS A 144 42.27 -0.74 11.77
N LEU A 145 41.74 -1.96 11.92
CA LEU A 145 42.53 -3.15 12.25
C LEU A 145 43.18 -3.76 11.00
N ARG A 146 42.55 -3.62 9.82
CA ARG A 146 43.11 -4.07 8.55
C ARG A 146 44.34 -3.27 8.14
N ASP A 147 44.32 -1.96 8.38
CA ASP A 147 45.37 -1.04 7.96
C ASP A 147 46.57 -1.00 8.94
N LYS A 148 46.60 -1.85 9.97
CA LYS A 148 47.62 -1.89 11.03
C LYS A 148 48.35 -3.22 11.07
#